data_AF-A0A7I6MY34-F1
#
_entry.id   AF-A0A7I6MY34-F1
#
_cell.length_a   1.000
_cell.length_b   1.000
_cell.length_c   1.000
_cell.angle_alpha   90.00
_cell.angle_beta   90.00
_cell.angle_gamma   90.00
#
_symmetry.space_group_name_H-M   'P 1'
#
loop_
_entity.id
_entity.type
_entity.pdbx_description
1 polymer ?
#
loop_
_entity_poly.entity_id
_entity_poly.type
_entity_poly.pdbx_seq_one_letter_code
_entity_poly.pdbx_strand_id
1 'polypeptide(L)'
;TDEPHATRRKAILKKYPEIKKLFGHCPKTKYIVIALVIAQTYVAYQSQFVSWPIFHVLTYVVGATMVHSLVLAMHELAHNLGFKKMIHNRLFSLIVTMPLVLPSAVSFQMYHLDHHRYLGHDGLDMDLPSALEGRLVTSIFRKLLFLWLQMIVYLLRPMLLNPKPICRWHVYSVLTNMVYLYFVHTIAGWSGILYLSLSLFWSGSLHPLAAHFIAEHYVFTLGHETYS
;
A
#
# COMPACT_ATOMS: atom_id res chain seq x y z
N THR A 1 -5.83 -26.29 -7.14
CA THR A 1 -5.75 -26.48 -5.68
C THR A 1 -6.69 -25.49 -5.02
N ASP A 2 -7.38 -25.87 -3.94
CA ASP A 2 -8.29 -24.95 -3.24
C ASP A 2 -7.50 -23.79 -2.60
N GLU A 3 -8.04 -22.57 -2.69
CA GLU A 3 -7.49 -21.37 -2.05
C GLU A 3 -7.28 -21.63 -0.53
N PRO A 4 -6.06 -21.50 0.00
CA PRO A 4 -5.76 -21.88 1.38
C PRO A 4 -6.57 -21.06 2.41
N HIS A 5 -6.85 -19.79 2.12
CA HIS A 5 -7.66 -18.92 2.99
C HIS A 5 -9.11 -19.38 3.10
N ALA A 6 -9.74 -19.82 2.01
CA ALA A 6 -11.11 -20.30 2.02
C ALA A 6 -11.26 -21.54 2.92
N THR A 7 -10.30 -22.46 2.85
CA THR A 7 -10.28 -23.68 3.69
C THR A 7 -10.03 -23.34 5.15
N ARG A 8 -9.02 -22.50 5.47
CA ARG A 8 -8.75 -22.03 6.84
C ARG A 8 -9.95 -21.31 7.44
N ARG A 9 -10.60 -20.41 6.69
CA ARG A 9 -11.81 -19.70 7.14
C ARG A 9 -12.94 -20.66 7.53
N LYS A 10 -13.20 -21.70 6.73
CA LYS A 10 -14.22 -22.73 7.05
C LYS A 10 -13.88 -23.46 8.36
N ALA A 11 -12.62 -23.85 8.56
CA ALA A 11 -12.18 -24.54 9.76
C ALA A 11 -12.29 -23.67 11.01
N ILE A 12 -11.84 -22.41 10.94
CA ILE A 12 -11.93 -21.44 12.04
C ILE A 12 -13.39 -21.17 12.41
N LEU A 13 -14.26 -20.90 11.43
CA LEU A 13 -15.67 -20.61 11.69
C LEU A 13 -16.46 -21.81 12.20
N LYS A 14 -16.03 -23.04 11.89
CA LYS A 14 -16.60 -24.25 12.48
C LYS A 14 -16.23 -24.38 13.96
N LYS A 15 -14.99 -24.04 14.32
CA LYS A 15 -14.48 -24.14 15.69
C LYS A 15 -14.91 -22.96 16.58
N TYR A 16 -14.99 -21.76 16.02
CA TYR A 16 -15.26 -20.50 16.73
C TYR A 16 -16.33 -19.66 15.98
N PRO A 17 -17.61 -20.09 16.00
CA PRO A 17 -18.69 -19.42 15.28
C PRO A 17 -18.94 -17.98 15.74
N GLU A 18 -18.60 -17.64 16.98
CA GLU A 18 -18.72 -16.31 17.58
C GLU A 18 -17.94 -15.23 16.84
N ILE A 19 -16.87 -15.60 16.11
CA ILE A 19 -16.08 -14.68 15.29
C ILE A 19 -16.95 -13.98 14.24
N LYS A 20 -18.04 -14.62 13.77
CA LYS A 20 -18.97 -13.98 12.82
C LYS A 20 -19.60 -12.70 13.35
N LYS A 21 -19.71 -12.54 14.68
CA LYS A 21 -20.23 -11.32 15.31
C LYS A 21 -19.30 -10.12 15.11
N LEU A 22 -18.02 -10.37 14.82
CA LEU A 22 -17.01 -9.35 14.57
C LEU A 22 -16.95 -8.92 13.10
N PHE A 23 -17.66 -9.61 12.20
CA PHE A 23 -17.67 -9.26 10.78
C PHE A 23 -18.44 -7.97 10.56
N GLY A 24 -17.81 -7.04 9.85
CA GLY A 24 -18.44 -5.79 9.49
C GLY A 24 -17.42 -4.73 9.13
N HIS A 25 -17.93 -3.51 8.97
CA HIS A 25 -17.13 -2.34 8.65
C HIS A 25 -16.68 -1.64 9.93
N CYS A 26 -15.46 -1.13 9.95
CA CYS A 26 -14.97 -0.29 11.04
C CYS A 26 -15.39 1.19 10.79
N PRO A 27 -16.32 1.76 11.57
CA PRO A 27 -16.79 3.14 11.35
C PRO A 27 -15.71 4.19 11.65
N LYS A 28 -14.66 3.83 12.41
CA LYS A 28 -13.56 4.73 12.79
C LYS A 28 -12.60 5.00 11.63
N THR A 29 -12.45 4.05 10.68
CA THR A 29 -11.47 4.13 9.59
C THR A 29 -11.57 5.45 8.82
N LYS A 30 -12.78 5.90 8.47
CA LYS A 30 -12.95 7.15 7.71
C LYS A 30 -12.43 8.38 8.45
N TYR A 31 -12.61 8.46 9.77
CA TYR A 31 -12.16 9.60 10.56
C TYR A 31 -10.64 9.59 10.72
N ILE A 32 -10.04 8.41 10.94
CA ILE A 32 -8.59 8.24 11.03
C ILE A 32 -7.93 8.63 9.71
N VAL A 33 -8.45 8.14 8.58
CA VAL A 33 -7.90 8.49 7.25
C VAL A 33 -7.98 9.99 7.00
N ILE A 34 -9.13 10.63 7.24
CA ILE A 34 -9.24 12.09 7.04
C ILE A 34 -8.26 12.85 7.94
N ALA A 35 -8.11 12.44 9.20
CA ALA A 35 -7.12 13.04 10.10
C ALA A 35 -5.69 12.84 9.59
N LEU A 36 -5.34 11.65 9.09
CA LEU A 36 -4.02 11.35 8.51
C LEU A 36 -3.75 12.14 7.23
N VAL A 37 -4.73 12.30 6.34
CA VAL A 37 -4.58 13.11 5.12
C VAL A 37 -4.32 14.57 5.50
N ILE A 38 -5.12 15.14 6.41
CA ILE A 38 -4.94 16.53 6.89
C ILE A 38 -3.58 16.69 7.57
N ALA A 39 -3.21 15.77 8.47
CA ALA A 39 -1.93 15.81 9.16
C ALA A 39 -0.76 15.72 8.17
N GLN A 40 -0.84 14.83 7.18
CA GLN A 40 0.20 14.65 6.18
C GLN A 40 0.32 15.87 5.26
N THR A 41 -0.79 16.52 4.89
CA THR A 41 -0.77 17.82 4.20
C THR A 41 -0.16 18.93 5.07
N TYR A 42 -0.52 18.98 6.35
CA TYR A 42 0.02 19.99 7.28
C TYR A 42 1.53 19.84 7.47
N VAL A 43 2.03 18.61 7.67
CA VAL A 43 3.47 18.38 7.78
C VAL A 43 4.18 18.68 6.44
N ALA A 44 3.57 18.36 5.29
CA ALA A 44 4.09 18.77 4.00
C ALA A 44 4.25 20.29 3.90
N TYR A 45 3.27 21.06 4.38
CA TYR A 45 3.37 22.52 4.47
C TYR A 45 4.50 22.97 5.42
N GLN A 46 4.63 22.37 6.60
CA GLN A 46 5.68 22.73 7.55
C GLN A 46 7.09 22.33 7.08
N SER A 47 7.19 21.31 6.23
CA SER A 47 8.48 20.77 5.75
C SER A 47 9.35 21.79 5.01
N GLN A 48 8.74 22.87 4.48
CA GLN A 48 9.45 23.94 3.79
C GLN A 48 10.30 24.83 4.72
N PHE A 49 10.02 24.80 6.04
CA PHE A 49 10.65 25.70 7.02
C PHE A 49 11.70 25.03 7.90
N VAL A 50 11.96 23.73 7.71
CA VAL A 50 12.90 22.96 8.55
C VAL A 50 14.23 22.74 7.85
N SER A 51 15.29 22.49 8.61
CA SER A 51 16.59 22.10 8.07
C SER A 51 16.55 20.70 7.45
N TRP A 52 17.45 20.42 6.52
CA TRP A 52 17.55 19.11 5.86
C TRP A 52 17.64 17.90 6.81
N PRO A 53 18.42 17.93 7.91
CA PRO A 53 18.43 16.81 8.86
C PRO A 53 17.06 16.55 9.49
N ILE A 54 16.35 17.62 9.90
CA ILE A 54 15.00 17.50 10.47
C ILE A 54 14.01 17.02 9.40
N PHE A 55 14.14 17.50 8.17
CA PHE A 55 13.33 17.06 7.03
C PHE A 55 13.43 15.55 6.80
N HIS A 56 14.64 14.98 6.83
CA HIS A 56 14.83 13.53 6.70
C HIS A 56 14.24 12.75 7.87
N VAL A 57 14.37 13.24 9.11
CA VAL A 57 13.72 12.62 10.27
C VAL A 57 12.20 12.68 10.15
N LEU A 58 11.64 13.83 9.75
CA LEU A 58 10.20 13.99 9.55
C LEU A 58 9.67 13.08 8.46
N THR A 59 10.30 13.02 7.29
CA THR A 59 9.88 12.12 6.20
C THR A 59 9.93 10.65 6.60
N TYR A 60 10.98 10.24 7.31
CA TYR A 60 11.17 8.83 7.70
C TYR A 60 10.27 8.41 8.87
N VAL A 61 10.25 9.15 9.96
CA VAL A 61 9.56 8.72 11.19
C VAL A 61 8.07 9.05 11.13
N VAL A 62 7.73 10.29 10.75
CA VAL A 62 6.36 10.80 10.80
C VAL A 62 5.65 10.52 9.48
N GLY A 63 6.24 10.96 8.38
CA GLY A 63 5.66 10.83 7.05
C GLY A 63 5.47 9.40 6.62
N ALA A 64 6.52 8.57 6.68
CA ALA A 64 6.44 7.18 6.26
C ALA A 64 5.44 6.37 7.11
N THR A 65 5.37 6.62 8.43
CA THR A 65 4.39 5.98 9.32
C THR A 65 2.95 6.33 8.95
N MET A 66 2.67 7.61 8.69
CA MET A 66 1.34 8.05 8.26
C MET A 66 0.98 7.48 6.88
N VAL A 67 1.93 7.50 5.94
CA VAL A 67 1.73 6.91 4.61
C VAL A 67 1.47 5.41 4.71
N HIS A 68 2.22 4.69 5.53
CA HIS A 68 2.02 3.25 5.74
C HIS A 68 0.60 2.96 6.24
N SER A 69 0.12 3.75 7.21
CA SER A 69 -1.25 3.63 7.72
C SER A 69 -2.31 3.90 6.64
N LEU A 70 -2.04 4.83 5.71
CA LEU A 70 -2.92 5.12 4.57
C LEU A 70 -2.88 4.00 3.52
N VAL A 71 -1.73 3.36 3.29
CA VAL A 71 -1.63 2.16 2.43
C VAL A 71 -2.46 1.01 3.01
N LEU A 72 -2.42 0.79 4.32
CA LEU A 72 -3.29 -0.19 4.98
C LEU A 72 -4.78 0.19 4.89
N ALA A 73 -5.12 1.47 4.97
CA ALA A 73 -6.49 1.89 4.72
C ALA A 73 -6.92 1.64 3.26
N MET A 74 -6.03 1.86 2.29
CA MET A 74 -6.26 1.51 0.89
C MET A 74 -6.45 0.00 0.70
N HIS A 75 -5.67 -0.83 1.41
CA HIS A 75 -5.84 -2.28 1.49
C HIS A 75 -7.26 -2.69 1.91
N GLU A 76 -7.74 -2.16 3.03
CA GLU A 76 -9.10 -2.47 3.51
C GLU A 76 -10.20 -2.01 2.54
N LEU A 77 -9.99 -0.88 1.87
CA LEU A 77 -10.94 -0.35 0.88
C LEU A 77 -10.95 -1.17 -0.42
N ALA A 78 -9.82 -1.78 -0.81
CA ALA A 78 -9.75 -2.68 -1.95
C ALA A 78 -10.67 -3.90 -1.75
N HIS A 79 -10.79 -4.39 -0.51
CA HIS A 79 -11.70 -5.45 -0.08
C HIS A 79 -13.15 -4.99 0.14
N ASN A 80 -13.46 -3.70 -0.11
CA ASN A 80 -14.75 -3.08 0.20
C ASN A 80 -15.14 -3.15 1.69
N LEU A 81 -14.17 -3.21 2.61
CA LEU A 81 -14.43 -3.34 4.04
C LEU A 81 -14.56 -2.00 4.79
N GLY A 82 -14.32 -0.86 4.14
CA GLY A 82 -14.53 0.46 4.75
C GLY A 82 -16.00 0.90 4.83
N PHE A 83 -16.83 0.53 3.85
CA PHE A 83 -18.23 0.96 3.75
C PHE A 83 -19.13 -0.13 3.18
N LYS A 84 -20.43 -0.06 3.52
CA LYS A 84 -21.45 -1.01 3.03
C LYS A 84 -21.62 -1.03 1.50
N LYS A 85 -21.50 0.14 0.84
CA LYS A 85 -21.65 0.26 -0.62
C LYS A 85 -20.27 0.29 -1.27
N MET A 86 -20.06 -0.56 -2.28
CA MET A 86 -18.79 -0.61 -3.04
C MET A 86 -18.36 0.75 -3.59
N ILE A 87 -19.31 1.55 -4.09
CA ILE A 87 -19.01 2.89 -4.63
C ILE A 87 -18.43 3.83 -3.57
N HIS A 88 -18.84 3.73 -2.30
CA HIS A 88 -18.27 4.56 -1.24
C HIS A 88 -16.82 4.17 -0.93
N ASN A 89 -16.50 2.87 -0.93
CA ASN A 89 -15.11 2.41 -0.79
C ASN A 89 -14.24 2.94 -1.92
N ARG A 90 -14.74 2.86 -3.16
CA ARG A 90 -14.01 3.33 -4.34
C ARG A 90 -13.80 4.84 -4.37
N LEU A 91 -14.80 5.63 -3.99
CA LEU A 91 -14.64 7.09 -3.89
C LEU A 91 -13.70 7.47 -2.75
N PHE A 92 -13.82 6.80 -1.61
CA PHE A 92 -12.98 7.09 -0.45
C PHE A 92 -11.52 6.66 -0.67
N SER A 93 -11.26 5.59 -1.44
CA SER A 93 -9.89 5.21 -1.79
C SER A 93 -9.17 6.28 -2.61
N LEU A 94 -9.88 7.06 -3.44
CA LEU A 94 -9.28 8.21 -4.13
C LEU A 94 -8.74 9.24 -3.13
N ILE A 95 -9.48 9.52 -2.05
CA ILE A 95 -9.06 10.43 -0.97
C ILE A 95 -7.86 9.85 -0.22
N VAL A 96 -7.91 8.56 0.14
CA VAL A 96 -6.82 7.89 0.86
C VAL A 96 -5.49 7.98 0.11
N THR A 97 -5.53 7.91 -1.22
CA THR A 97 -4.33 7.95 -2.06
C THR A 97 -3.80 9.34 -2.39
N MET A 98 -4.51 10.41 -2.01
CA MET A 98 -4.06 11.79 -2.26
C MET A 98 -2.62 12.06 -1.78
N PRO A 99 -2.26 11.85 -0.50
CA PRO A 99 -0.91 12.09 -0.02
C PRO A 99 0.13 11.04 -0.45
N LEU A 100 -0.26 10.03 -1.27
CA LEU A 100 0.65 9.00 -1.76
C LEU A 100 1.39 9.40 -3.04
N VAL A 101 1.15 10.59 -3.61
CA VAL A 101 1.81 11.13 -4.82
C VAL A 101 1.59 10.34 -6.12
N LEU A 102 1.14 9.08 -6.02
CA LEU A 102 0.85 8.21 -7.15
C LEU A 102 -0.63 7.83 -7.18
N PRO A 103 -1.24 7.74 -8.36
CA PRO A 103 -2.64 7.34 -8.53
C PRO A 103 -2.81 5.81 -8.37
N SER A 104 -2.60 5.31 -7.15
CA SER A 104 -2.52 3.87 -6.86
C SER A 104 -3.86 3.21 -6.56
N ALA A 105 -4.91 3.95 -6.22
CA ALA A 105 -6.16 3.40 -5.66
C ALA A 105 -6.79 2.28 -6.50
N VAL A 106 -6.79 2.45 -7.83
CA VAL A 106 -7.47 1.55 -8.76
C VAL A 106 -6.59 0.37 -9.12
N SER A 107 -5.34 0.64 -9.50
CA SER A 107 -4.37 -0.40 -9.83
C SER A 107 -4.11 -1.31 -8.64
N PHE A 108 -3.93 -0.72 -7.45
CA PHE A 108 -3.76 -1.49 -6.21
C PHE A 108 -4.94 -2.43 -6.00
N GLN A 109 -6.19 -1.95 -6.09
CA GLN A 109 -7.36 -2.84 -5.94
C GLN A 109 -7.34 -4.00 -6.96
N MET A 110 -6.95 -3.77 -8.21
CA MET A 110 -6.91 -4.82 -9.23
C MET A 110 -5.85 -5.88 -8.92
N TYR A 111 -4.60 -5.45 -8.72
CA TYR A 111 -3.49 -6.37 -8.44
C TYR A 111 -3.66 -7.07 -7.10
N HIS A 112 -4.16 -6.38 -6.08
CA HIS A 112 -4.38 -6.95 -4.76
C HIS A 112 -5.45 -8.06 -4.77
N LEU A 113 -6.56 -7.85 -5.50
CA LEU A 113 -7.57 -8.91 -5.64
C LEU A 113 -7.05 -10.11 -6.44
N ASP A 114 -6.17 -9.89 -7.42
CA ASP A 114 -5.49 -10.97 -8.12
C ASP A 114 -4.52 -11.72 -7.21
N HIS A 115 -3.77 -11.03 -6.35
CA HIS A 115 -2.92 -11.63 -5.31
C HIS A 115 -3.72 -12.57 -4.40
N HIS A 116 -4.87 -12.14 -3.88
CA HIS A 116 -5.73 -13.01 -3.05
C HIS A 116 -6.30 -14.20 -3.83
N ARG A 117 -6.65 -13.98 -5.10
CA ARG A 117 -7.28 -15.02 -5.94
C ARG A 117 -6.28 -16.05 -6.45
N TYR A 118 -5.08 -15.63 -6.78
CA TYR A 118 -4.03 -16.43 -7.40
C TYR A 118 -2.78 -16.50 -6.51
N LEU A 119 -2.98 -16.46 -5.19
CA LEU A 119 -1.90 -16.48 -4.20
C LEU A 119 -0.87 -17.55 -4.54
N GLY A 120 0.41 -17.17 -4.55
CA GLY A 120 1.50 -18.11 -4.82
C GLY A 120 1.65 -18.54 -6.30
N HIS A 121 0.78 -18.10 -7.21
CA HIS A 121 0.85 -18.48 -8.62
C HIS A 121 1.76 -17.54 -9.42
N ASP A 122 2.86 -18.09 -9.92
CA ASP A 122 3.84 -17.37 -10.74
C ASP A 122 3.20 -16.69 -11.96
N GLY A 123 3.59 -15.44 -12.21
CA GLY A 123 3.09 -14.60 -13.29
C GLY A 123 1.67 -14.03 -13.12
N LEU A 124 0.89 -14.51 -12.13
CA LEU A 124 -0.44 -13.98 -11.81
C LEU A 124 -0.43 -13.16 -10.53
N ASP A 125 0.25 -13.67 -9.50
CA ASP A 125 0.53 -12.96 -8.26
C ASP A 125 1.77 -12.08 -8.42
N MET A 126 1.55 -10.78 -8.56
CA MET A 126 2.65 -9.83 -8.78
C MET A 126 3.38 -9.45 -7.49
N ASP A 127 2.92 -9.92 -6.34
CA ASP A 127 3.62 -9.71 -5.08
C ASP A 127 4.82 -10.65 -4.96
N LEU A 128 4.80 -11.78 -5.69
CA LEU A 128 5.94 -12.67 -5.82
C LEU A 128 7.10 -12.04 -6.62
N PRO A 129 8.34 -12.22 -6.16
CA PRO A 129 9.50 -11.85 -6.96
C PRO A 129 9.54 -12.60 -8.28
N SER A 130 9.92 -11.90 -9.35
CA SER A 130 10.14 -12.55 -10.64
C SER A 130 11.35 -13.50 -10.60
N ALA A 131 11.40 -14.46 -11.53
CA ALA A 131 12.55 -15.36 -11.65
C ALA A 131 13.89 -14.60 -11.84
N LEU A 132 13.87 -13.44 -12.51
CA LEU A 132 15.05 -12.59 -12.65
C LEU A 132 15.47 -11.99 -11.31
N GLU A 133 14.53 -11.42 -10.55
CA GLU A 133 14.79 -10.87 -9.22
C GLU A 133 15.36 -11.95 -8.30
N GLY A 134 14.79 -13.16 -8.30
CA GLY A 134 15.29 -14.30 -7.51
C GLY A 134 16.72 -14.70 -7.87
N ARG A 135 17.12 -14.62 -9.15
CA ARG A 135 18.50 -14.89 -9.60
C ARG A 135 19.47 -13.77 -9.26
N LEU A 136 19.01 -12.52 -9.26
CA LEU A 136 19.86 -11.36 -9.00
C LEU A 136 20.10 -11.16 -7.49
N VAL A 137 19.08 -11.38 -6.64
CA VAL A 137 19.08 -11.02 -5.22
C VAL A 137 19.58 -12.19 -4.34
N THR A 138 20.87 -12.51 -4.45
CA THR A 138 21.47 -13.69 -3.79
C THR A 138 22.38 -13.35 -2.60
N SER A 139 23.11 -12.23 -2.63
CA SER A 139 24.02 -11.82 -1.55
C SER A 139 23.35 -10.89 -0.53
N ILE A 140 23.94 -10.76 0.66
CA ILE A 140 23.45 -9.85 1.72
C ILE A 140 23.33 -8.42 1.20
N PHE A 141 24.37 -7.92 0.50
CA PHE A 141 24.35 -6.57 -0.07
C PHE A 141 23.20 -6.39 -1.07
N ARG A 142 22.98 -7.36 -1.96
CA ARG A 142 21.89 -7.28 -2.95
C ARG A 142 20.52 -7.38 -2.30
N LYS A 143 20.37 -8.17 -1.24
CA LYS A 143 19.14 -8.22 -0.43
C LYS A 143 18.87 -6.88 0.25
N LEU A 144 19.88 -6.26 0.86
CA LEU A 144 19.74 -4.93 1.46
C LEU A 144 19.37 -3.87 0.42
N LEU A 145 20.02 -3.89 -0.74
CA LEU A 145 19.70 -2.99 -1.85
C LEU A 145 18.27 -3.19 -2.36
N PHE A 146 17.85 -4.45 -2.49
CA PHE A 146 16.48 -4.81 -2.88
C PHE A 146 15.46 -4.29 -1.87
N LEU A 147 15.69 -4.48 -0.57
CA LEU A 147 14.82 -3.96 0.49
C LEU A 147 14.78 -2.42 0.53
N TRP A 148 15.91 -1.76 0.23
CA TRP A 148 15.95 -0.30 0.12
C TRP A 148 15.16 0.23 -1.08
N LEU A 149 15.20 -0.47 -2.21
CA LEU A 149 14.46 -0.13 -3.42
C LEU A 149 13.08 -0.78 -3.52
N GLN A 150 12.64 -1.48 -2.47
CA GLN A 150 11.45 -2.33 -2.49
C GLN A 150 10.22 -1.57 -2.98
N MET A 151 9.98 -0.34 -2.50
CA MET A 151 8.85 0.47 -2.95
C MET A 151 8.85 0.70 -4.47
N ILE A 152 10.01 0.90 -5.08
CA ILE A 152 10.14 1.12 -6.52
C ILE A 152 9.90 -0.19 -7.29
N VAL A 153 10.52 -1.29 -6.83
CA VAL A 153 10.38 -2.61 -7.45
C VAL A 153 8.91 -3.06 -7.41
N TYR A 154 8.28 -2.94 -6.24
CA TYR A 154 6.89 -3.34 -6.02
C TYR A 154 5.92 -2.51 -6.86
N LEU A 155 6.19 -1.22 -7.09
CA LEU A 155 5.38 -0.38 -7.97
C LEU A 155 5.53 -0.77 -9.45
N LEU A 156 6.76 -1.03 -9.91
CA LEU A 156 7.04 -1.24 -11.34
C LEU A 156 6.77 -2.67 -11.80
N ARG A 157 7.01 -3.67 -10.96
CA ARG A 157 6.88 -5.09 -11.35
C ARG A 157 5.50 -5.42 -11.93
N PRO A 158 4.37 -5.05 -11.31
CA PRO A 158 3.05 -5.35 -11.85
C PRO A 158 2.82 -4.70 -13.23
N MET A 159 3.34 -3.47 -13.42
CA MET A 159 3.20 -2.70 -14.66
C MET A 159 4.00 -3.31 -15.81
N LEU A 160 5.17 -3.89 -15.52
CA LEU A 160 6.07 -4.47 -16.52
C LEU A 160 5.72 -5.91 -16.86
N LEU A 161 5.31 -6.70 -15.87
CA LEU A 161 5.17 -8.15 -16.03
C LEU A 161 3.72 -8.61 -16.24
N ASN A 162 2.71 -7.85 -15.77
CA ASN A 162 1.29 -8.19 -15.96
C ASN A 162 0.43 -6.91 -16.07
N PRO A 163 0.63 -6.09 -17.11
CA PRO A 163 -0.09 -4.83 -17.27
C PRO A 163 -1.61 -5.07 -17.37
N LYS A 164 -2.39 -4.33 -16.57
CA LYS A 164 -3.85 -4.40 -16.58
C LYS A 164 -4.47 -3.34 -17.50
N PRO A 165 -5.66 -3.61 -18.07
CA PRO A 165 -6.35 -2.64 -18.91
C PRO A 165 -6.77 -1.40 -18.09
N ILE A 166 -6.50 -0.23 -18.66
CA ILE A 166 -6.89 1.05 -18.06
C ILE A 166 -8.41 1.22 -18.20
N CYS A 167 -9.04 1.75 -17.15
CA CYS A 167 -10.47 2.03 -17.11
C CYS A 167 -10.74 3.45 -16.62
N ARG A 168 -12.00 3.91 -16.74
CA ARG A 168 -12.40 5.28 -16.34
C ARG A 168 -12.00 5.68 -14.91
N TRP A 169 -11.91 4.72 -14.00
CA TRP A 169 -11.51 5.00 -12.61
C TRP A 169 -10.04 5.38 -12.48
N HIS A 170 -9.16 4.90 -13.35
CA HIS A 170 -7.76 5.33 -13.37
C HIS A 170 -7.68 6.82 -13.70
N VAL A 171 -8.51 7.31 -14.63
CA VAL A 171 -8.60 8.75 -14.94
C VAL A 171 -9.00 9.54 -13.71
N TYR A 172 -10.02 9.10 -12.95
CA TYR A 172 -10.40 9.76 -11.71
C TYR A 172 -9.30 9.74 -10.66
N SER A 173 -8.52 8.65 -10.55
CA SER A 173 -7.38 8.56 -9.63
C SER A 173 -6.26 9.52 -10.01
N VAL A 174 -5.91 9.59 -11.30
CA VAL A 174 -4.93 10.55 -11.84
C VAL A 174 -5.39 11.99 -11.57
N LEU A 175 -6.62 12.34 -11.94
CA LEU A 175 -7.15 13.70 -11.73
C LEU A 175 -7.17 14.08 -10.25
N THR A 176 -7.62 13.18 -9.37
CA THR A 176 -7.64 13.42 -7.92
C THR A 176 -6.24 13.67 -7.39
N ASN A 177 -5.27 12.85 -7.79
CA ASN A 177 -3.89 12.97 -7.35
C ASN A 177 -3.24 14.25 -7.90
N MET A 178 -3.45 14.58 -9.18
CA MET A 178 -2.95 15.82 -9.80
C MET A 178 -3.51 17.07 -9.12
N VAL A 179 -4.82 17.11 -8.84
CA VAL A 179 -5.45 18.23 -8.13
C VAL A 179 -4.86 18.39 -6.73
N TYR A 180 -4.68 17.28 -6.01
CA TYR A 180 -4.08 17.31 -4.68
C TYR A 180 -2.60 17.76 -4.71
N LEU A 181 -1.79 17.23 -5.62
CA LEU A 181 -0.39 17.63 -5.74
C LEU A 181 -0.25 19.09 -6.19
N TYR A 182 -1.12 19.57 -7.08
CA TYR A 182 -1.18 20.98 -7.43
C TYR A 182 -1.49 21.83 -6.19
N PHE A 183 -2.50 21.45 -5.40
CA PHE A 183 -2.83 22.12 -4.14
C PHE A 183 -1.66 22.12 -3.13
N VAL A 184 -0.96 20.99 -2.96
CA VAL A 184 0.22 20.94 -2.08
C VAL A 184 1.33 21.84 -2.62
N HIS A 185 1.56 21.84 -3.93
CA HIS A 185 2.57 22.69 -4.55
C HIS A 185 2.26 24.19 -4.36
N THR A 186 1.00 24.62 -4.43
CA THR A 186 0.66 26.04 -4.22
C THR A 186 0.91 26.52 -2.79
N ILE A 187 0.81 25.64 -1.78
CA ILE A 187 1.01 26.02 -0.37
C ILE A 187 2.41 25.69 0.18
N ALA A 188 3.09 24.67 -0.37
CA ALA A 188 4.35 24.13 0.16
C ALA A 188 5.48 24.03 -0.88
N GLY A 189 5.21 24.41 -2.14
CA GLY A 189 6.15 24.28 -3.24
C GLY A 189 6.65 22.86 -3.44
N TRP A 190 7.84 22.75 -4.03
CA TRP A 190 8.49 21.45 -4.28
C TRP A 190 8.93 20.73 -3.01
N SER A 191 9.17 21.45 -1.92
CA SER A 191 9.57 20.84 -0.64
C SER A 191 8.47 19.92 -0.07
N GLY A 192 7.20 20.36 -0.12
CA GLY A 192 6.07 19.54 0.30
C GLY A 192 5.88 18.30 -0.59
N ILE A 193 6.07 18.44 -1.91
CA ILE A 193 6.01 17.31 -2.85
C ILE A 193 7.14 16.33 -2.60
N LEU A 194 8.36 16.82 -2.32
CA LEU A 194 9.50 15.99 -1.95
C LEU A 194 9.26 15.26 -0.63
N TYR A 195 8.67 15.93 0.36
CA TYR A 195 8.29 15.33 1.63
C TYR A 195 7.33 14.15 1.43
N LEU A 196 6.26 14.34 0.65
CA LEU A 196 5.28 13.28 0.37
C LEU A 196 5.93 12.12 -0.42
N SER A 197 6.74 12.44 -1.43
CA SER A 197 7.44 11.44 -2.25
C SER A 197 8.38 10.57 -1.42
N LEU A 198 9.19 11.19 -0.55
CA LEU A 198 10.11 10.46 0.33
C LEU A 198 9.37 9.68 1.42
N SER A 199 8.27 10.23 1.95
CA SER A 199 7.40 9.50 2.88
C SER A 199 6.87 8.22 2.25
N LEU A 200 6.39 8.28 1.00
CA LEU A 200 5.97 7.11 0.25
C LEU A 200 7.13 6.13 0.04
N PHE A 201 8.28 6.60 -0.44
CA PHE A 201 9.45 5.76 -0.65
C PHE A 201 9.83 4.98 0.61
N TRP A 202 10.00 5.67 1.75
CA TRP A 202 10.38 5.01 3.00
C TRP A 202 9.30 4.07 3.52
N SER A 203 8.01 4.38 3.34
CA SER A 203 6.90 3.58 3.89
C SER A 203 6.84 2.12 3.43
N GLY A 204 7.43 1.81 2.28
CA GLY A 204 7.52 0.45 1.71
C GLY A 204 8.94 0.01 1.39
N SER A 205 9.94 0.71 1.90
CA SER A 205 11.36 0.35 1.79
C SER A 205 11.90 -0.03 3.17
N LEU A 206 13.12 0.37 3.54
CA LEU A 206 13.72 0.09 4.85
C LEU A 206 13.05 0.90 5.98
N HIS A 207 11.85 0.50 6.37
CA HIS A 207 11.10 1.06 7.48
C HIS A 207 10.52 -0.08 8.32
N PRO A 208 10.54 -0.01 9.67
CA PRO A 208 10.07 -1.11 10.52
C PRO A 208 8.67 -1.60 10.19
N LEU A 209 7.76 -0.69 9.83
CA LEU A 209 6.40 -1.05 9.44
C LEU A 209 6.33 -1.81 8.10
N ALA A 210 7.27 -1.57 7.17
CA ALA A 210 7.36 -2.28 5.90
C ALA A 210 7.88 -3.72 6.05
N ALA A 211 8.36 -4.12 7.23
CA ALA A 211 8.87 -5.47 7.46
C ALA A 211 7.80 -6.56 7.28
N HIS A 212 6.51 -6.22 7.36
CA HIS A 212 5.43 -7.18 7.12
C HIS A 212 5.47 -7.78 5.70
N PHE A 213 5.93 -7.02 4.69
CA PHE A 213 6.11 -7.55 3.32
C PHE A 213 7.02 -8.77 3.28
N ILE A 214 8.01 -8.84 4.18
CA ILE A 214 8.91 -9.98 4.30
C ILE A 214 8.14 -11.20 4.83
N ALA A 215 7.32 -11.01 5.87
CA ALA A 215 6.53 -12.10 6.46
C ALA A 215 5.37 -12.56 5.56
N GLU A 216 4.79 -11.66 4.78
CA GLU A 216 3.58 -11.96 3.99
C GLU A 216 3.90 -12.54 2.62
N HIS A 217 5.01 -12.15 1.98
CA HIS A 217 5.30 -12.51 0.59
C HIS A 217 6.54 -13.40 0.39
N TYR A 218 7.20 -13.84 1.47
CA TYR A 218 8.34 -14.73 1.37
C TYR A 218 8.11 -16.03 2.16
N VAL A 219 8.35 -17.14 1.48
CA VAL A 219 8.22 -18.48 2.06
C VAL A 219 9.45 -18.79 2.90
N PHE A 220 9.28 -18.87 4.22
CA PHE A 220 10.32 -19.33 5.14
C PHE A 220 10.28 -20.84 5.40
N THR A 221 9.12 -21.46 5.23
CA THR A 221 8.79 -22.86 5.51
C THR A 221 8.00 -23.40 4.32
N LEU A 222 8.49 -24.49 3.72
CA LEU A 222 7.84 -25.09 2.56
C LEU A 222 6.38 -25.47 2.89
N GLY A 223 5.45 -25.14 1.99
CA GLY A 223 4.02 -25.38 2.17
C GLY A 223 3.27 -24.29 2.96
N HIS A 224 3.95 -23.24 3.43
CA HIS A 224 3.33 -22.05 4.02
C HIS A 224 3.58 -20.84 3.10
N GLU A 225 2.59 -20.50 2.28
CA GLU A 225 2.70 -19.42 1.30
C GLU A 225 2.72 -18.04 1.95
N THR A 226 2.03 -17.86 3.08
CA THR A 226 1.98 -16.61 3.86
C THR A 226 2.01 -16.92 5.36
N TYR A 227 2.48 -15.96 6.17
CA TYR A 227 2.51 -16.05 7.64
C TYR A 227 1.41 -15.21 8.32
N SER A 228 0.31 -14.94 7.59
CA SER A 228 -0.85 -14.17 8.05
C SER A 228 -2.05 -14.99 8.52
#